data_AF-A0A1V3WQF3-F1
#
_entry.id   AF-A0A1V3WQF3-F1
#
_cell.length_a   1.000
_cell.length_b   1.000
_cell.length_c   1.000
_cell.angle_alpha   90.00
_cell.angle_beta   90.00
_cell.angle_gamma   90.00
#
_symmetry.space_group_name_H-M   'P 1'
#
loop_
_entity.id
_entity.type
_entity.pdbx_description
1 polymer ?
#
loop_
_entity_poly.entity_id
_entity_poly.type
_entity_poly.pdbx_seq_one_letter_code
_entity_poly.pdbx_strand_id
1 'polypeptide(L)' 'MVSTDVDAAAAAGNAGLRAEFGDRLPVILLDGREHSYWEVDEARLRADLAG' A
#
# COMPACT_ATOMS: atom_id res chain seq x y z
N MET A 1 1.26 -8.81 8.22
CA MET A 1 1.20 -7.52 7.50
C MET A 1 2.60 -6.98 7.39
N VAL A 2 3.08 -6.71 6.18
CA VAL A 2 4.39 -6.08 5.93
C VAL A 2 4.12 -4.64 5.52
N SER A 3 4.87 -3.70 6.09
CA SER A 3 4.86 -2.31 5.65
C SER A 3 6.12 -2.04 4.87
N THR A 4 6.01 -1.31 3.75
CA THR A 4 7.16 -0.88 2.95
C THR A 4 7.16 0.64 2.89
N ASP A 5 8.24 1.25 3.36
CA ASP A 5 8.47 2.68 3.22
C ASP A 5 9.00 2.95 1.80
N VAL A 6 8.21 3.69 1.00
CA VAL A 6 8.55 3.98 -0.39
C VAL A 6 9.69 4.99 -0.52
N ASP A 7 9.92 5.83 0.49
CA ASP A 7 11.01 6.81 0.51
C ASP A 7 12.33 6.12 0.80
N ALA A 8 12.32 5.21 1.76
CA ALA A 8 13.47 4.34 2.03
C ALA A 8 13.81 3.46 0.80
N ALA A 9 12.80 2.88 0.15
CA ALA A 9 13.00 2.09 -1.07
C ALA A 9 13.61 2.93 -2.21
N ALA A 10 13.11 4.15 -2.41
CA ALA A 10 13.65 5.07 -3.41
C ALA A 10 15.11 5.47 -3.11
N ALA A 11 15.42 5.79 -1.84
CA ALA A 11 16.78 6.12 -1.41
C ALA A 11 17.76 4.94 -1.59
N ALA A 12 17.27 3.70 -1.49
CA ALA A 12 18.03 2.49 -1.73
C ALA A 12 18.17 2.11 -3.23
N GLY A 13 17.69 2.95 -4.15
CA GLY A 13 17.79 2.75 -5.60
C GLY A 13 16.57 2.08 -6.25
N ASN A 14 15.50 1.81 -5.49
CA ASN A 14 14.23 1.32 -6.02
C ASN A 14 13.17 2.43 -6.04
N ALA A 15 13.29 3.34 -6.99
CA ALA A 15 12.42 4.52 -7.10
C ALA A 15 11.00 4.21 -7.62
N GLY A 16 10.75 3.00 -8.14
CA GLY A 16 9.46 2.63 -8.76
C GLY A 16 8.27 2.78 -7.81
N LEU A 17 8.42 2.34 -6.55
CA LEU A 17 7.35 2.42 -5.56
C LEU A 17 6.97 3.87 -5.22
N ARG A 18 7.96 4.77 -5.11
CA ARG A 18 7.69 6.19 -4.88
C ARG A 18 7.02 6.85 -6.08
N ALA A 19 7.41 6.46 -7.30
CA ALA A 19 6.76 6.94 -8.52
C ALA A 19 5.31 6.46 -8.66
N GLU A 20 5.00 5.24 -8.21
CA GLU A 20 3.67 4.64 -8.35
C GLU A 20 2.69 5.03 -7.21
N PHE A 21 3.19 5.10 -5.98
CA PHE A 21 2.34 5.25 -4.78
C PHE A 21 2.59 6.51 -3.97
N GLY A 22 3.66 7.28 -4.23
CA GLY A 22 4.12 8.36 -3.35
C GLY A 22 3.08 9.43 -3.01
N ASP A 23 2.18 9.74 -3.93
CA ASP A 23 1.14 10.77 -3.75
C ASP A 23 -0.13 10.27 -3.05
N ARG A 24 -0.24 8.97 -2.76
CA ARG A 24 -1.48 8.33 -2.28
C ARG A 24 -1.30 7.54 -1.00
N LEU A 25 -0.16 7.71 -0.34
CA LEU A 25 0.16 6.98 0.88
C LEU A 25 -0.79 7.35 2.03
N PRO A 26 -1.11 6.39 2.92
CA PRO A 26 -0.78 4.96 2.84
C PRO A 26 -1.61 4.25 1.77
N VAL A 27 -1.02 3.27 1.07
CA VAL A 27 -1.71 2.38 0.11
C VAL A 27 -1.74 0.95 0.66
N ILE A 28 -2.91 0.35 0.71
CA ILE A 28 -3.12 -1.03 1.13
C ILE A 28 -3.24 -1.90 -0.11
N LEU A 29 -2.36 -2.89 -0.24
CA LEU A 29 -2.47 -3.94 -1.24
C LEU A 29 -2.99 -5.21 -0.59
N LEU A 30 -4.03 -5.82 -1.17
CA LEU A 30 -4.50 -7.16 -0.84
C LEU A 30 -4.22 -8.06 -2.05
N ASP A 31 -3.45 -9.12 -1.83
CA ASP A 31 -3.01 -10.04 -2.89
C ASP A 31 -2.38 -9.35 -4.11
N GLY A 32 -1.58 -8.31 -3.84
CA GLY A 32 -0.89 -7.52 -4.87
C GLY A 32 -1.79 -6.55 -5.64
N ARG A 33 -3.06 -6.41 -5.25
CA ARG A 33 -4.02 -5.48 -5.85
C ARG A 33 -4.34 -4.36 -4.87
N GLU A 34 -4.42 -3.13 -5.36
CA GLU A 34 -4.80 -2.00 -4.52
C GLU A 34 -6.22 -2.17 -3.95
N HIS A 35 -6.31 -2.06 -2.62
CA HIS A 35 -7.55 -2.09 -1.88
C HIS A 35 -7.92 -0.66 -1.46
N SER A 36 -7.08 0.02 -0.67
CA SER A 36 -7.38 1.35 -0.11
C SER A 36 -6.21 2.30 -0.23
N TYR A 37 -6.47 3.60 -0.27
CA TYR A 37 -5.47 4.65 -0.19
C TYR A 37 -6.02 5.84 0.63
N TRP A 38 -5.13 6.62 1.26
CA TRP A 38 -5.44 7.65 2.29
C TRP A 38 -6.04 7.13 3.58
N GLU A 39 -7.25 6.58 3.51
CA GLU A 39 -8.00 6.05 4.64
C GLU A 39 -8.32 4.58 4.38
N VAL A 40 -8.28 3.77 5.45
CA VAL A 40 -8.55 2.33 5.34
C VAL A 40 -10.05 2.10 5.41
N ASP A 41 -10.60 1.41 4.41
CA ASP A 41 -11.95 0.85 4.52
C ASP A 41 -11.88 -0.43 5.36
N GLU A 42 -11.96 -0.27 6.69
CA GLU A 42 -11.84 -1.38 7.63
C GLU A 42 -12.93 -2.44 7.46
N ALA A 43 -14.16 -2.02 7.14
CA ALA A 43 -15.28 -2.94 7.02
C ALA A 43 -15.09 -3.86 5.81
N ARG A 44 -14.73 -3.29 4.65
CA ARG A 44 -14.43 -4.06 3.44
C ARG A 44 -13.17 -4.90 3.61
N LEU A 45 -12.10 -4.33 4.19
CA LEU A 45 -10.86 -5.07 4.43
C LEU A 45 -11.11 -6.31 5.31
N ARG A 46 -11.90 -6.17 6.37
CA ARG A 46 -12.27 -7.32 7.23
C ARG A 46 -13.08 -8.38 6.49
N ALA A 47 -13.99 -7.95 5.62
CA ALA A 47 -14.78 -8.88 4.80
C ALA A 47 -13.89 -9.65 3.81
N ASP A 48 -13.00 -8.95 3.11
CA ASP A 48 -12.12 -9.55 2.10
C ASP A 48 -11.07 -10.48 2.74
N LEU A 49 -10.60 -10.18 3.96
CA LEU A 49 -9.69 -11.05 4.72
C LEU A 49 -10.36 -12.30 5.33
N ALA A 50 -11.69 -12.34 5.37
CA ALA A 50 -12.46 -13.46 5.94
C ALA A 50 -12.90 -14.49 4.88
N GLY A 51 -12.67 -14.22 3.59
CA GLY A 51 -12.86 -15.16 2.47
C GLY A 51 -11.73 -16.16 2.34
#